data_AF-A0AA39IXN5-F1
#
_entry.id   AF-A0AA39IXN5-F1
#
_cell.length_a   1.000
_cell.length_b   1.000
_cell.length_c   1.000
_cell.angle_alpha   90.00
_cell.angle_beta   90.00
_cell.angle_gamma   90.00
#
_symmetry.space_group_name_H-M   'P 1'
#
loop_
_entity.id
_entity.type
_entity.pdbx_description
1 polymer ?
#
loop_
_entity_poly.entity_id
_entity_poly.type
_entity_poly.pdbx_seq_one_letter_code
_entity_poly.pdbx_strand_id
1 'polypeptide(L)'
;MHPHRLTTVRFYKISDDVLIGILEHLDPPSLWRACKAFRRIYNIVMEFQVLRYRFELAVLGMKDGAVSYARAPPIVRAQLLLSYKKDWPRLQWTHESQLEIPMPAIAGVSDKFIFQIHNHGVFNTLDLSELPSCRTNRPPSQTRHLKYTLPQMEGLAVDGSQGLLVTSHVFTHNGKICVSLSFKDIGTNKKHRHAITPSFDVSTTIATRVIGVSTLICGSKVTVGLDFHGGKTLRLLMNWRTLEARWLEDLDIYFVDENHLLGICQDRKAGSYSLNSYRIYDVGKMSIVNQYELPDAWKGYSYFAFSTNASPRTDNEPSSNALFYAAPEVRMLSITAKIRPEHTACEWLFVRESFVKYPSRKGFLPWSYWSTFCMVKDLRKYGPYIRGPLIAGSRAFFIEVDRVNGGRSRLHAIDFSPFPDSYSKSTQSWTWIGSRASFTPAETSRSIAFEGLILQQFSVTEDNLIFFLDDGHTDTMIAKVMTFGAPPIRRAV
;
A
#
# COMPACT_ATOMS: atom_id res chain seq x y z
N MET A 1 -39.10 7.63 -61.75
CA MET A 1 -38.22 6.47 -61.50
C MET A 1 -36.94 6.98 -60.85
N HIS A 2 -36.57 6.39 -59.71
CA HIS A 2 -35.53 6.87 -58.79
C HIS A 2 -34.11 6.83 -59.36
N PRO A 3 -33.22 7.76 -58.96
CA PRO A 3 -31.80 7.64 -59.20
C PRO A 3 -31.19 6.60 -58.23
N HIS A 4 -30.49 5.61 -58.77
CA HIS A 4 -29.71 4.66 -57.99
C HIS A 4 -28.54 5.38 -57.30
N ARG A 5 -28.66 5.57 -55.99
CA ARG A 5 -27.51 5.71 -55.08
C ARG A 5 -27.00 4.30 -54.73
N LEU A 6 -25.76 3.99 -55.12
CA LEU A 6 -24.92 3.03 -54.41
C LEU A 6 -23.51 3.62 -54.30
N THR A 7 -23.30 4.49 -53.30
CA THR A 7 -21.96 4.74 -52.77
C THR A 7 -21.49 3.46 -52.09
N THR A 8 -20.80 2.60 -52.84
CA THR A 8 -20.03 1.50 -52.26
C THR A 8 -18.81 2.10 -51.58
N VAL A 9 -18.95 2.43 -50.30
CA VAL A 9 -17.81 2.72 -49.44
C VAL A 9 -17.01 1.43 -49.34
N ARG A 10 -15.94 1.30 -50.14
CA ARG A 10 -14.95 0.24 -49.98
C ARG A 10 -14.28 0.47 -48.62
N PHE A 11 -14.70 -0.29 -47.61
CA PHE A 11 -13.99 -0.33 -46.35
C PHE A 11 -12.61 -0.95 -46.61
N TYR A 12 -11.57 -0.12 -46.69
CA TYR A 12 -10.19 -0.58 -46.68
C TYR A 12 -9.97 -1.32 -45.36
N LYS A 13 -9.97 -2.65 -45.43
CA LYS A 13 -9.71 -3.51 -44.28
C LYS A 13 -8.20 -3.46 -44.01
N ILE A 14 -7.81 -2.79 -42.92
CA ILE A 14 -6.43 -2.85 -42.39
C ILE A 14 -6.08 -4.32 -42.19
N SER A 15 -4.92 -4.79 -42.66
CA SER A 15 -4.44 -6.16 -42.46
C SER A 15 -4.20 -6.45 -40.97
N ASP A 16 -4.22 -7.72 -40.57
CA ASP A 16 -3.99 -8.07 -39.15
C ASP A 16 -2.58 -7.68 -38.70
N ASP A 17 -1.56 -7.80 -39.56
CA ASP A 17 -0.18 -7.38 -39.23
C ASP A 17 -0.05 -5.89 -38.93
N VAL A 18 -0.66 -5.04 -39.78
CA VAL A 18 -0.67 -3.58 -39.57
C VAL A 18 -1.46 -3.24 -38.32
N LEU A 19 -2.56 -3.96 -38.07
CA LEU A 19 -3.36 -3.77 -36.87
C LEU A 19 -2.60 -4.18 -35.61
N ILE A 20 -1.85 -5.30 -35.62
CA ILE A 20 -0.97 -5.70 -34.52
C ILE A 20 0.05 -4.61 -34.24
N GLY A 21 0.73 -4.09 -35.28
CA GLY A 21 1.69 -3.00 -35.13
C GLY A 21 1.09 -1.73 -34.52
N ILE A 22 -0.16 -1.38 -34.87
CA ILE A 22 -0.87 -0.25 -34.21
C ILE A 22 -1.17 -0.58 -32.74
N LEU A 23 -1.70 -1.78 -32.47
CA LEU A 23 -2.11 -2.18 -31.11
C LEU A 23 -0.91 -2.27 -30.15
N GLU A 24 0.29 -2.60 -30.64
CA GLU A 24 1.52 -2.60 -29.85
C GLU A 24 1.94 -1.20 -29.37
N HIS A 25 1.38 -0.13 -29.93
CA HIS A 25 1.66 1.24 -29.48
C HIS A 25 0.63 1.79 -28.49
N LEU A 26 -0.50 1.10 -28.30
CA LEU A 26 -1.53 1.51 -27.34
C LEU A 26 -1.07 1.25 -25.90
N ASP A 27 -1.36 2.16 -24.96
CA ASP A 27 -1.22 1.87 -23.54
C ASP A 27 -2.21 0.75 -23.09
N PRO A 28 -1.91 0.01 -22.01
CA PRO A 28 -2.75 -1.12 -21.59
C PRO A 28 -4.25 -0.75 -21.41
N PRO A 29 -4.62 0.36 -20.73
CA PRO A 29 -6.02 0.82 -20.67
C PRO A 29 -6.65 1.06 -22.05
N SER A 30 -5.95 1.72 -22.97
CA SER A 30 -6.48 1.97 -24.33
C SER A 30 -6.65 0.68 -25.13
N LEU A 31 -5.72 -0.28 -25.00
CA LEU A 31 -5.84 -1.61 -25.61
C LEU A 31 -7.09 -2.35 -25.11
N TRP A 32 -7.33 -2.32 -23.79
CA TRP A 32 -8.53 -2.92 -23.21
C TRP A 32 -9.82 -2.28 -23.74
N ARG A 33 -9.88 -0.95 -23.85
CA ARG A 33 -11.03 -0.24 -24.43
C ARG A 33 -11.25 -0.62 -25.89
N ALA A 34 -10.17 -0.74 -26.67
CA ALA A 34 -10.25 -1.18 -28.06
C ALA A 34 -10.81 -2.62 -28.19
N CYS A 35 -10.36 -3.54 -27.33
CA CYS A 35 -10.91 -4.90 -27.26
C CYS A 35 -12.40 -4.92 -26.90
N LYS A 36 -12.86 -4.03 -26.01
CA LYS A 36 -14.29 -3.90 -25.67
C LYS A 36 -15.12 -3.35 -26.83
N ALA A 37 -14.57 -2.43 -27.60
CA ALA A 37 -15.27 -1.82 -28.73
C ALA A 37 -15.30 -2.73 -29.97
N PHE A 38 -14.23 -3.50 -30.23
CA PHE A 38 -14.07 -4.25 -31.48
C PHE A 38 -13.72 -5.72 -31.25
N ARG A 39 -14.64 -6.63 -31.60
CA ARG A 39 -14.43 -8.08 -31.49
C ARG A 39 -13.23 -8.58 -32.29
N ARG A 40 -12.94 -8.01 -33.47
CA ARG A 40 -11.75 -8.36 -34.27
C ARG A 40 -10.46 -8.07 -33.50
N ILE A 41 -10.38 -6.89 -32.87
CA ILE A 41 -9.22 -6.52 -32.04
C ILE A 41 -9.08 -7.49 -30.87
N TYR A 42 -10.18 -7.81 -30.18
CA TYR A 42 -10.15 -8.79 -29.09
C TYR A 42 -9.58 -10.15 -29.53
N ASN A 43 -10.05 -10.70 -30.66
CA ASN A 43 -9.56 -11.98 -31.16
C ASN A 43 -8.04 -11.93 -31.45
N ILE A 44 -7.57 -10.91 -32.16
CA ILE A 44 -6.13 -10.71 -32.46
C ILE A 44 -5.31 -10.60 -31.17
N VAL A 45 -5.79 -9.81 -30.21
CA VAL A 45 -5.11 -9.62 -28.92
C VAL A 45 -5.02 -10.92 -28.14
N MET A 46 -6.04 -11.79 -28.20
CA MET A 46 -6.01 -13.09 -27.53
C MET A 46 -5.09 -14.13 -28.21
N GLU A 47 -4.88 -14.00 -29.53
CA GLU A 47 -4.00 -14.86 -30.32
C GLU A 47 -2.52 -14.45 -30.21
N PHE A 48 -2.23 -13.15 -30.12
CA PHE A 48 -0.86 -12.63 -30.07
C PHE A 48 -0.37 -12.39 -28.63
N GLN A 49 0.61 -13.18 -28.18
CA GLN A 49 1.02 -13.27 -26.78
C GLN A 49 1.45 -11.94 -26.14
N VAL A 50 2.14 -11.07 -26.87
CA VAL A 50 2.58 -9.76 -26.36
C VAL A 50 1.38 -8.87 -26.07
N LEU A 51 0.43 -8.81 -27.00
CA LEU A 51 -0.81 -8.04 -26.84
C LEU A 51 -1.68 -8.64 -25.73
N ARG A 52 -1.80 -9.97 -25.66
CA ARG A 52 -2.49 -10.66 -24.58
C ARG A 52 -1.91 -10.31 -23.22
N TYR A 53 -0.60 -10.34 -23.08
CA TYR A 53 0.08 -9.97 -21.85
C TYR A 53 -0.26 -8.54 -21.41
N ARG A 54 -0.20 -7.57 -22.33
CA ARG A 54 -0.55 -6.18 -22.05
C ARG A 54 -2.03 -5.99 -21.73
N PHE A 55 -2.90 -6.73 -22.39
CA PHE A 55 -4.33 -6.74 -22.07
C PHE A 55 -4.58 -7.25 -20.63
N GLU A 56 -3.94 -8.35 -20.22
CA GLU A 56 -4.08 -8.88 -18.87
C GLU A 56 -3.49 -7.95 -17.80
N LEU A 57 -2.39 -7.25 -18.11
CA LEU A 57 -1.86 -6.18 -17.25
C LEU A 57 -2.92 -5.09 -17.02
N ALA A 58 -3.57 -4.64 -18.10
CA ALA A 58 -4.64 -3.64 -18.00
C ALA A 58 -5.77 -4.12 -17.08
N VAL A 59 -6.27 -5.34 -17.29
CA VAL A 59 -7.37 -5.93 -16.52
C VAL A 59 -7.08 -5.92 -15.02
N LEU A 60 -5.86 -6.26 -14.64
CA LEU A 60 -5.40 -6.30 -13.25
C LEU A 60 -4.97 -4.93 -12.69
N GLY A 61 -4.97 -3.87 -13.51
CA GLY A 61 -4.45 -2.56 -13.11
C GLY A 61 -2.94 -2.60 -12.82
N MET A 62 -2.19 -3.36 -13.61
CA MET A 62 -0.74 -3.53 -13.47
C MET A 62 0.02 -2.89 -14.64
N LYS A 63 1.30 -2.58 -14.40
CA LYS A 63 2.25 -2.15 -15.41
C LYS A 63 3.35 -3.17 -15.60
N ASP A 64 3.94 -3.14 -16.78
CA ASP A 64 5.08 -3.97 -17.11
C ASP A 64 6.34 -3.49 -16.37
N GLY A 65 7.17 -4.43 -15.95
CA GLY A 65 8.38 -4.17 -15.19
C GLY A 65 9.60 -3.88 -16.07
N ALA A 66 10.62 -3.27 -15.48
CA ALA A 66 11.84 -2.83 -16.17
C ALA A 66 12.76 -3.97 -16.64
N VAL A 67 12.50 -5.21 -16.24
CA VAL A 67 13.26 -6.39 -16.70
C VAL A 67 13.19 -6.46 -18.22
N SER A 68 14.27 -6.86 -18.90
CA SER A 68 14.26 -7.04 -20.36
C SER A 68 13.45 -8.27 -20.78
N TYR A 69 12.75 -8.19 -21.91
CA TYR A 69 12.09 -9.36 -22.52
C TYR A 69 13.07 -10.46 -22.93
N ALA A 70 14.35 -10.14 -23.15
CA ALA A 70 15.37 -11.16 -23.39
C ALA A 70 15.61 -12.06 -22.16
N ARG A 71 15.47 -11.51 -20.95
CA ARG A 71 15.64 -12.26 -19.69
C ARG A 71 14.35 -12.96 -19.26
N ALA A 72 13.21 -12.33 -19.52
CA ALA A 72 11.89 -12.85 -19.18
C ALA A 72 10.92 -12.61 -20.34
N PRO A 73 10.79 -13.57 -21.26
CA PRO A 73 9.94 -13.44 -22.44
C PRO A 73 8.46 -13.20 -22.09
N PRO A 74 7.67 -12.60 -22.99
CA PRO A 74 6.25 -12.31 -22.77
C PRO A 74 5.43 -13.51 -22.29
N ILE A 75 5.73 -14.71 -22.78
CA ILE A 75 5.02 -15.94 -22.37
C ILE A 75 5.25 -16.29 -20.89
N VAL A 76 6.46 -16.11 -20.37
CA VAL A 76 6.79 -16.37 -18.96
C VAL A 76 6.10 -15.33 -18.08
N ARG A 77 6.13 -14.05 -18.48
CA ARG A 77 5.42 -12.98 -17.76
C ARG A 77 3.92 -13.21 -17.73
N ALA A 78 3.34 -13.59 -18.87
CA ALA A 78 1.91 -13.89 -18.97
C ALA A 78 1.51 -15.07 -18.09
N GLN A 79 2.29 -16.16 -18.07
CA GLN A 79 2.03 -17.30 -17.19
C GLN A 79 2.03 -16.89 -15.72
N LEU A 80 3.03 -16.12 -15.28
CA LEU A 80 3.11 -15.62 -13.92
C LEU A 80 1.94 -14.69 -13.58
N LEU A 81 1.61 -13.77 -14.48
CA LEU A 81 0.49 -12.83 -14.31
C LEU A 81 -0.86 -13.55 -14.20
N LEU A 82 -1.06 -14.63 -14.97
CA LEU A 82 -2.27 -15.45 -14.90
C LEU A 82 -2.36 -16.25 -13.59
N SER A 83 -1.24 -16.77 -13.07
CA SER A 83 -1.21 -17.36 -11.72
C SER A 83 -1.57 -16.30 -10.67
N TYR A 84 -0.98 -15.11 -10.76
CA TYR A 84 -1.28 -13.98 -9.88
C TYR A 84 -2.77 -13.58 -9.94
N LYS A 85 -3.36 -13.51 -11.14
CA LYS A 85 -4.79 -13.24 -11.38
C LYS A 85 -5.70 -14.28 -10.71
N LYS A 86 -5.29 -15.55 -10.72
CA LYS A 86 -6.07 -16.66 -10.18
C LYS A 86 -5.99 -16.74 -8.65
N ASP A 87 -4.80 -16.55 -8.11
CA ASP A 87 -4.46 -16.87 -6.72
C ASP A 87 -4.98 -15.81 -5.74
N TRP A 88 -4.78 -14.52 -6.06
CA TRP A 88 -5.14 -13.41 -5.16
C TRP A 88 -6.64 -13.32 -4.87
N PRO A 89 -7.55 -13.31 -5.87
CA PRO A 89 -8.98 -13.23 -5.59
C PRO A 89 -9.50 -14.42 -4.78
N ARG A 90 -8.83 -15.57 -4.85
CA ARG A 90 -9.21 -16.79 -4.10
C ARG A 90 -8.51 -16.91 -2.75
N LEU A 91 -7.64 -15.95 -2.41
CA LEU A 91 -6.76 -16.02 -1.25
C LEU A 91 -5.98 -17.36 -1.20
N GLN A 92 -5.54 -17.84 -2.37
CA GLN A 92 -4.78 -19.09 -2.53
C GLN A 92 -3.28 -18.79 -2.64
N TRP A 93 -2.53 -18.96 -1.55
CA TRP A 93 -1.07 -18.83 -1.56
C TRP A 93 -0.41 -20.10 -2.11
N THR A 94 0.75 -19.94 -2.74
CA THR A 94 1.52 -21.04 -3.33
C THR A 94 2.63 -21.54 -2.41
N HIS A 95 3.20 -20.64 -1.60
CA HIS A 95 4.26 -20.97 -0.65
C HIS A 95 3.94 -20.39 0.72
N GLU A 96 4.39 -21.10 1.75
CA GLU A 96 4.31 -20.68 3.14
C GLU A 96 5.67 -20.88 3.79
N SER A 97 6.17 -19.84 4.44
CA SER A 97 7.39 -19.90 5.26
C SER A 97 7.13 -19.31 6.63
N GLN A 98 7.84 -19.79 7.64
CA GLN A 98 7.73 -19.31 9.02
C GLN A 98 9.10 -18.86 9.52
N LEU A 99 9.11 -17.82 10.35
CA LEU A 99 10.29 -17.27 10.98
C LEU A 99 10.02 -17.10 12.47
N GLU A 100 10.85 -17.70 13.30
CA GLU A 100 10.81 -17.51 14.75
C GLU A 100 11.54 -16.22 15.13
N ILE A 101 10.92 -15.43 16.01
CA ILE A 101 11.39 -14.13 16.45
C ILE A 101 11.49 -14.17 17.98
N PRO A 102 12.71 -14.15 18.55
CA PRO A 102 12.87 -14.11 19.99
C PRO A 102 12.24 -12.86 20.61
N MET A 103 11.42 -13.04 21.64
CA MET A 103 10.87 -11.93 22.42
C MET A 103 11.92 -11.41 23.41
N PRO A 104 11.95 -10.11 23.75
CA PRO A 104 10.96 -9.06 23.43
C PRO A 104 11.33 -8.21 22.19
N ALA A 105 11.77 -8.82 21.08
CA ALA A 105 12.12 -8.07 19.88
C ALA A 105 10.91 -7.34 19.27
N ILE A 106 11.14 -6.13 18.74
CA ILE A 106 10.15 -5.41 17.95
C ILE A 106 10.24 -5.91 16.51
N ALA A 107 9.15 -6.43 15.96
CA ALA A 107 9.11 -6.89 14.57
C ALA A 107 8.08 -6.15 13.74
N GLY A 108 8.28 -6.16 12.43
CA GLY A 108 7.33 -5.59 11.49
C GLY A 108 7.79 -5.76 10.05
N VAL A 109 7.11 -5.07 9.13
CA VAL A 109 7.44 -5.06 7.71
C VAL A 109 7.73 -3.63 7.26
N SER A 110 8.83 -3.45 6.53
CA SER A 110 9.16 -2.18 5.89
C SER A 110 9.71 -2.45 4.48
N ASP A 111 9.11 -1.81 3.48
CA ASP A 111 9.34 -2.11 2.06
C ASP A 111 9.17 -3.64 1.79
N LYS A 112 10.23 -4.31 1.32
CA LYS A 112 10.25 -5.74 1.04
C LYS A 112 10.94 -6.56 2.14
N PHE A 113 11.12 -6.02 3.34
CA PHE A 113 11.83 -6.69 4.42
C PHE A 113 10.92 -6.90 5.63
N ILE A 114 11.01 -8.09 6.24
CA ILE A 114 10.68 -8.26 7.65
C ILE A 114 11.86 -7.74 8.45
N PHE A 115 11.60 -6.89 9.43
CA PHE A 115 12.62 -6.42 10.35
C PHE A 115 12.39 -6.97 11.75
N GLN A 116 13.47 -7.14 12.50
CA GLN A 116 13.49 -7.49 13.92
C GLN A 116 14.49 -6.58 14.64
N ILE A 117 14.07 -5.94 15.72
CA ILE A 117 14.89 -5.05 16.53
C ILE A 117 15.02 -5.69 17.92
N HIS A 118 16.21 -6.19 18.22
CA HIS A 118 16.56 -6.74 19.53
C HIS A 118 17.23 -5.65 20.36
N ASN A 119 16.67 -5.35 21.54
CA ASN A 119 17.19 -4.33 22.44
C ASN A 119 18.15 -4.97 23.46
N HIS A 120 19.37 -4.46 23.54
CA HIS A 120 20.41 -4.91 24.48
C HIS A 120 20.76 -3.85 25.53
N GLY A 121 19.85 -2.91 25.80
CA GLY A 121 20.02 -1.81 26.72
C GLY A 121 20.81 -0.66 26.12
N VAL A 122 22.09 -0.85 25.79
CA VAL A 122 22.97 0.23 25.28
C VAL A 122 22.89 0.38 23.76
N PHE A 123 22.56 -0.70 23.07
CA PHE A 123 22.48 -0.75 21.61
C PHE A 123 21.37 -1.71 21.18
N ASN A 124 21.00 -1.60 19.90
CA ASN A 124 20.04 -2.50 19.26
C ASN A 124 20.74 -3.35 18.20
N THR A 125 20.25 -4.57 18.01
CA THR A 125 20.56 -5.39 16.85
C THR A 125 19.37 -5.39 15.91
N LEU A 126 19.60 -5.02 14.65
CA LEU A 126 18.60 -5.03 13.58
C LEU A 126 18.86 -6.20 12.64
N ASP A 127 17.91 -7.11 12.54
CA ASP A 127 17.89 -8.16 11.53
C ASP A 127 16.85 -7.81 10.45
N LEU A 128 17.26 -7.81 9.18
CA LEU A 128 16.40 -7.59 8.02
C LEU A 128 16.38 -8.84 7.14
N SER A 129 15.20 -9.41 6.91
CA SER A 129 15.00 -10.56 6.03
C SER A 129 14.13 -10.18 4.84
N GLU A 130 14.69 -10.25 3.63
CA GLU A 130 13.97 -9.94 2.39
C GLU A 130 12.83 -10.95 2.19
N LEU A 131 11.63 -10.43 1.92
CA LEU A 131 10.45 -11.22 1.63
C LEU A 131 10.57 -11.87 0.24
N PRO A 132 10.10 -13.12 0.08
CA PRO A 132 10.05 -13.77 -1.22
C PRO A 132 9.10 -13.01 -2.17
N SER A 133 9.44 -12.96 -3.46
CA SER A 133 8.58 -12.37 -4.49
C SER A 133 8.72 -13.15 -5.79
N CYS A 134 7.62 -13.75 -6.24
CA CYS A 134 7.56 -14.51 -7.50
C CYS A 134 7.68 -13.60 -8.73
N ARG A 135 7.43 -12.30 -8.58
CA ARG A 135 7.60 -11.29 -9.64
C ARG A 135 9.04 -10.87 -9.81
N THR A 136 9.91 -11.12 -8.83
CA THR A 136 11.35 -11.01 -9.04
C THR A 136 11.81 -12.33 -9.63
N ASN A 137 12.56 -12.31 -10.73
CA ASN A 137 13.08 -13.52 -11.39
C ASN A 137 14.19 -14.22 -10.56
N ARG A 138 14.01 -14.28 -9.24
CA ARG A 138 14.91 -14.81 -8.22
C ARG A 138 14.17 -15.91 -7.44
N PRO A 139 14.79 -17.08 -7.24
CA PRO A 139 14.22 -18.09 -6.36
C PRO A 139 14.20 -17.59 -4.90
N PRO A 140 13.30 -18.12 -4.05
CA PRO A 140 13.24 -17.77 -2.63
C PRO A 140 14.56 -18.00 -1.88
N SER A 141 15.41 -18.93 -2.31
CA SER A 141 16.74 -19.17 -1.71
C SER A 141 17.75 -18.03 -1.92
N GLN A 142 17.41 -17.02 -2.72
CA GLN A 142 18.26 -15.85 -2.99
C GLN A 142 17.76 -14.57 -2.30
N THR A 143 16.89 -14.70 -1.29
CA THR A 143 16.52 -13.58 -0.43
C THR A 143 17.73 -13.05 0.35
N ARG A 144 17.81 -11.73 0.50
CA ARG A 144 18.88 -11.09 1.28
C ARG A 144 18.53 -11.11 2.77
N HIS A 145 19.53 -11.42 3.59
CA HIS A 145 19.46 -11.32 5.04
C HIS A 145 20.60 -10.41 5.51
N LEU A 146 20.27 -9.37 6.27
CA LEU A 146 21.21 -8.35 6.72
C LEU A 146 21.09 -8.20 8.24
N LYS A 147 22.23 -8.00 8.90
CA LYS A 147 22.29 -7.86 10.36
C LYS A 147 23.19 -6.69 10.73
N TYR A 148 22.68 -5.80 11.58
CA TYR A 148 23.36 -4.58 11.99
C TYR A 148 23.32 -4.38 13.50
N THR A 149 24.43 -3.90 14.05
CA THR A 149 24.45 -3.31 15.40
C THR A 149 24.30 -1.80 15.26
N LEU A 150 23.35 -1.24 15.98
CA LEU A 150 22.91 0.16 15.88
C LEU A 150 22.77 0.76 17.29
N PRO A 151 22.87 2.10 17.42
CA PRO A 151 22.38 2.77 18.62
C PRO A 151 20.91 2.44 18.92
N GLN A 152 20.43 2.83 20.09
CA GLN A 152 19.02 2.73 20.44
C GLN A 152 18.13 3.35 19.35
N MET A 153 17.01 2.70 19.07
CA MET A 153 16.00 3.12 18.10
C MET A 153 14.65 2.49 18.41
N GLU A 154 13.58 3.21 18.18
CA GLU A 154 12.19 2.74 18.32
C GLU A 154 11.45 2.67 16.98
N GLY A 155 11.91 3.41 15.97
CA GLY A 155 11.29 3.42 14.64
C GLY A 155 12.28 3.11 13.53
N LEU A 156 11.76 2.47 12.48
CA LEU A 156 12.52 2.01 11.34
C LEU A 156 11.71 2.22 10.05
N ALA A 157 12.37 2.72 9.01
CA ALA A 157 11.86 2.69 7.66
C ALA A 157 12.95 2.30 6.67
N VAL A 158 12.59 1.48 5.69
CA VAL A 158 13.48 1.03 4.61
C VAL A 158 12.93 1.54 3.29
N ASP A 159 13.82 2.04 2.43
CA ASP A 159 13.53 2.27 1.01
C ASP A 159 14.59 1.55 0.19
N GLY A 160 14.25 0.33 -0.24
CA GLY A 160 15.14 -0.53 -1.02
C GLY A 160 15.46 0.01 -2.41
N SER A 161 14.66 0.94 -2.95
CA SER A 161 14.90 1.55 -4.27
C SER A 161 16.09 2.54 -4.23
N GLN A 162 16.24 3.24 -3.10
CA GLN A 162 17.35 4.17 -2.86
C GLN A 162 18.50 3.52 -2.09
N GLY A 163 18.32 2.30 -1.55
CA GLY A 163 19.26 1.69 -0.63
C GLY A 163 19.32 2.44 0.72
N LEU A 164 18.21 3.05 1.13
CA LEU A 164 18.13 3.91 2.30
C LEU A 164 17.52 3.16 3.49
N LEU A 165 18.17 3.31 4.64
CA LEU A 165 17.72 2.85 5.95
C LEU A 165 17.58 4.07 6.85
N VAL A 166 16.39 4.32 7.39
CA VAL A 166 16.11 5.41 8.31
C VAL A 166 15.73 4.84 9.67
N THR A 167 16.47 5.25 10.69
CA THR A 167 16.17 4.88 12.09
C THR A 167 15.79 6.11 12.88
N SER A 168 14.83 5.99 13.77
CA SER A 168 14.42 7.06 14.69
C SER A 168 14.58 6.62 16.14
N HIS A 169 15.23 7.45 16.93
CA HIS A 169 15.40 7.30 18.37
C HIS A 169 14.70 8.43 19.12
N VAL A 170 13.90 8.12 20.12
CA VAL A 170 13.17 9.09 20.94
C VAL A 170 13.80 9.17 22.33
N PHE A 171 14.25 10.36 22.70
CA PHE A 171 14.89 10.61 23.98
C PHE A 171 14.36 11.89 24.63
N THR A 172 14.64 12.07 25.92
CA THR A 172 14.27 13.30 26.64
C THR A 172 15.51 14.14 26.88
N HIS A 173 15.46 15.42 26.52
CA HIS A 173 16.53 16.38 26.78
C HIS A 173 15.93 17.71 27.27
N ASN A 174 16.40 18.19 28.42
CA ASN A 174 15.88 19.41 29.07
C ASN A 174 14.35 19.43 29.24
N GLY A 175 13.77 18.28 29.63
CA GLY A 175 12.33 18.11 29.81
C GLY A 175 11.50 18.11 28.52
N LYS A 176 12.13 18.14 27.35
CA LYS A 176 11.46 18.05 26.04
C LYS A 176 11.73 16.69 25.41
N ILE A 177 10.75 16.17 24.69
CA ILE A 177 10.94 15.00 23.84
C ILE A 177 11.72 15.42 22.59
N CYS A 178 12.80 14.72 22.29
CA CYS A 178 13.65 14.87 21.12
C CYS A 178 13.61 13.60 20.28
N VAL A 179 13.71 13.76 18.96
CA VAL A 179 13.84 12.67 18.00
C VAL A 179 15.20 12.78 17.32
N SER A 180 16.02 11.75 17.43
CA SER A 180 17.25 11.59 16.64
C SER A 180 16.96 10.70 15.44
N LEU A 181 17.27 11.18 14.24
CA LEU A 181 17.14 10.44 12.99
C LEU A 181 18.52 10.08 12.47
N SER A 182 18.71 8.85 12.02
CA SER A 182 19.93 8.45 11.28
C SER A 182 19.58 7.98 9.88
N PHE A 183 20.37 8.41 8.89
CA PHE A 183 20.18 8.09 7.47
C PHE A 183 21.35 7.25 6.97
N LYS A 184 21.11 5.97 6.76
CA LYS A 184 22.14 4.98 6.49
C LYS A 184 21.93 4.27 5.16
N ASP A 185 23.02 3.79 4.59
CA ASP A 185 22.99 2.89 3.46
C ASP A 185 22.64 1.47 3.93
N ILE A 186 21.61 0.87 3.33
CA ILE A 186 21.11 -0.44 3.74
C ILE A 186 22.12 -1.56 3.51
N GLY A 187 23.08 -1.43 2.59
CA GLY A 187 24.06 -2.48 2.29
C GLY A 187 25.29 -2.42 3.19
N THR A 188 25.65 -1.23 3.67
CA THR A 188 26.90 -0.98 4.38
C THR A 188 26.72 -0.51 5.82
N ASN A 189 25.51 -0.11 6.23
CA ASN A 189 25.20 0.52 7.52
C ASN A 189 26.02 1.79 7.83
N LYS A 190 26.64 2.38 6.80
CA LYS A 190 27.35 3.67 6.88
C LYS A 190 26.39 4.80 6.56
N LYS A 191 26.82 6.05 6.81
CA LYS A 191 26.07 7.25 6.39
C LYS A 191 25.66 7.11 4.92
N HIS A 192 24.37 7.31 4.62
CA HIS A 192 23.89 7.27 3.26
C HIS A 192 24.58 8.35 2.40
N ARG A 193 24.90 8.04 1.14
CA ARG A 193 25.70 8.93 0.27
C ARG A 193 25.10 10.31 0.06
N HIS A 194 23.78 10.43 0.14
CA HIS A 194 23.05 11.69 -0.04
C HIS A 194 22.68 12.39 1.27
N ALA A 195 23.00 11.78 2.42
CA ALA A 195 22.74 12.40 3.72
C ALA A 195 23.86 13.42 4.05
N ILE A 196 23.46 14.64 4.42
CA ILE A 196 24.40 15.69 4.83
C ILE A 196 25.15 15.23 6.08
N THR A 197 24.40 14.86 7.12
CA THR A 197 24.92 14.42 8.42
C THR A 197 24.56 12.95 8.69
N PRO A 198 25.33 12.25 9.55
CA PRO A 198 25.01 10.87 9.95
C PRO A 198 23.74 10.78 10.79
N SER A 199 23.49 11.79 11.64
CA SER A 199 22.29 11.92 12.45
C SER A 199 21.78 13.36 12.47
N PHE A 200 20.51 13.53 12.86
CA PHE A 200 19.85 14.82 13.01
C PHE A 200 18.86 14.79 14.16
N ASP A 201 18.93 15.77 15.06
CA ASP A 201 18.11 15.81 16.26
C ASP A 201 17.09 16.95 16.19
N VAL A 202 15.83 16.64 16.49
CA VAL A 202 14.73 17.62 16.50
C VAL A 202 13.98 17.54 17.82
N SER A 203 13.88 18.65 18.54
CA SER A 203 13.05 18.75 19.73
C SER A 203 11.59 19.04 19.40
N THR A 204 10.69 18.44 20.15
CA THR A 204 9.27 18.80 20.20
C THR A 204 9.03 19.89 21.24
N THR A 205 7.82 20.45 21.24
CA THR A 205 7.33 21.34 22.30
C THR A 205 6.62 20.60 23.44
N ILE A 206 6.52 19.27 23.34
CA ILE A 206 5.73 18.43 24.25
C ILE A 206 6.67 17.69 25.20
N ALA A 207 6.32 17.65 26.48
CA ALA A 207 7.06 16.96 27.55
C ALA A 207 6.39 15.63 27.98
N THR A 208 5.30 15.24 27.33
CA THR A 208 4.54 14.03 27.63
C THR A 208 5.26 12.78 27.12
N ARG A 209 5.05 11.64 27.81
CA ARG A 209 5.57 10.34 27.39
C ARG A 209 5.04 9.94 26.00
N VAL A 210 5.95 9.46 25.15
CA VAL A 210 5.63 8.85 23.85
C VAL A 210 5.26 7.38 24.06
N ILE A 211 4.18 6.95 23.42
CA ILE A 211 3.65 5.57 23.46
C ILE A 211 3.78 4.85 22.12
N GLY A 212 4.02 5.58 21.02
CA GLY A 212 4.18 5.01 19.69
C GLY A 212 5.05 5.89 18.80
N VAL A 213 5.87 5.24 17.96
CA VAL A 213 6.74 5.88 16.97
C VAL A 213 6.51 5.20 15.63
N SER A 214 6.30 5.97 14.58
CA SER A 214 6.20 5.47 13.20
C SER A 214 7.08 6.29 12.28
N THR A 215 7.74 5.63 11.32
CA THR A 215 8.62 6.31 10.36
C THR A 215 8.22 5.90 8.95
N LEU A 216 8.11 6.88 8.04
CA LEU A 216 7.79 6.65 6.63
C LEU A 216 8.75 7.42 5.73
N ILE A 217 9.06 6.86 4.56
CA ILE A 217 9.92 7.45 3.54
C ILE A 217 9.10 7.67 2.26
N CYS A 218 9.31 8.81 1.60
CA CYS A 218 8.87 9.09 0.24
C CYS A 218 9.89 9.98 -0.47
N GLY A 219 10.72 9.38 -1.34
CA GLY A 219 11.78 10.10 -2.05
C GLY A 219 12.79 10.75 -1.09
N SER A 220 13.00 12.07 -1.23
CA SER A 220 13.81 12.89 -0.31
C SER A 220 13.11 13.27 1.00
N LYS A 221 11.85 12.87 1.20
CA LYS A 221 11.05 13.23 2.37
C LYS A 221 10.90 12.05 3.32
N VAL A 222 10.94 12.36 4.61
CA VAL A 222 10.71 11.43 5.71
C VAL A 222 9.69 12.03 6.65
N THR A 223 8.84 11.20 7.21
CA THR A 223 7.99 11.58 8.32
C THR A 223 8.21 10.69 9.53
N VAL A 224 8.21 11.29 10.72
CA VAL A 224 8.20 10.56 11.99
C VAL A 224 6.96 10.94 12.77
N GLY A 225 6.08 9.97 13.01
CA GLY A 225 4.93 10.13 13.86
C GLY A 225 5.23 9.77 15.30
N LEU A 226 4.87 10.67 16.21
CA LEU A 226 4.90 10.46 17.65
C LEU A 226 3.46 10.44 18.16
N ASP A 227 3.09 9.35 18.82
CA ASP A 227 1.83 9.23 19.53
C ASP A 227 2.13 9.39 21.03
N PHE A 228 1.50 10.37 21.66
CA PHE A 228 1.71 10.68 23.07
C PHE A 228 0.61 10.06 23.94
N HIS A 229 0.97 9.79 25.19
CA HIS A 229 -0.02 9.47 26.21
C HIS A 229 -1.06 10.61 26.30
N GLY A 230 -2.35 10.27 26.37
CA GLY A 230 -3.44 11.26 26.30
C GLY A 230 -3.99 11.53 24.90
N GLY A 231 -3.48 10.85 23.87
CA GLY A 231 -4.07 10.84 22.53
C GLY A 231 -3.64 11.99 21.61
N LYS A 232 -2.74 12.88 22.06
CA LYS A 232 -2.12 13.87 21.19
C LYS A 232 -1.15 13.19 20.24
N THR A 233 -1.15 13.59 18.97
CA THR A 233 -0.20 13.14 17.96
C THR A 233 0.63 14.34 17.47
N LEU A 234 1.90 14.10 17.15
CA LEU A 234 2.71 15.02 16.36
C LEU A 234 3.35 14.27 15.20
N ARG A 235 3.48 14.94 14.06
CA ARG A 235 4.16 14.38 12.88
C ARG A 235 5.29 15.31 12.48
N LEU A 236 6.53 14.84 12.53
CA LEU A 236 7.68 15.53 11.94
C LEU A 236 7.64 15.27 10.44
N LEU A 237 7.60 16.31 9.62
CA LEU A 237 7.88 16.25 8.19
C LEU A 237 9.27 16.81 7.95
N MET A 238 10.12 16.08 7.24
CA MET A 238 11.50 16.48 6.99
C MET A 238 11.95 16.13 5.57
N ASN A 239 12.75 16.99 4.97
CA ASN A 239 13.58 16.64 3.83
C ASN A 239 14.94 16.16 4.34
N TRP A 240 15.21 14.85 4.26
CA TRP A 240 16.42 14.28 4.84
C TRP A 240 17.70 14.65 4.07
N ARG A 241 17.57 15.17 2.84
CA ARG A 241 18.69 15.66 2.05
C ARG A 241 19.05 17.11 2.34
N THR A 242 18.10 17.94 2.76
CA THR A 242 18.34 19.38 3.06
C THR A 242 18.26 19.72 4.54
N LEU A 243 17.75 18.79 5.36
CA LEU A 243 17.45 18.94 6.79
C LEU A 243 16.35 19.97 7.12
N GLU A 244 15.63 20.47 6.11
CA GLU A 244 14.43 21.27 6.34
C GLU A 244 13.36 20.41 7.03
N ALA A 245 12.86 20.89 8.17
CA ALA A 245 11.96 20.13 9.02
C ALA A 245 10.85 21.01 9.59
N ARG A 246 9.68 20.40 9.83
CA ARG A 246 8.51 21.04 10.44
C ARG A 246 7.68 20.02 11.21
N TRP A 247 7.15 20.44 12.35
CA TRP A 247 6.13 19.68 13.08
C TRP A 247 4.72 20.00 12.59
N LEU A 248 3.90 18.97 12.45
CA LEU A 248 2.50 19.03 12.08
C LEU A 248 1.65 18.47 13.25
N GLU A 249 0.50 19.08 13.51
CA GLU A 249 -0.49 18.64 14.50
C GLU A 249 -1.67 17.87 13.86
N ASP A 250 -1.52 17.44 12.60
CA ASP A 250 -2.48 16.57 11.92
C ASP A 250 -2.63 15.24 12.67
N LEU A 251 -3.86 14.70 12.70
CA LEU A 251 -4.18 13.44 13.38
C LEU A 251 -3.41 12.28 12.77
N ASP A 252 -3.35 12.26 11.44
CA ASP A 252 -2.48 11.37 10.69
C ASP A 252 -2.12 11.98 9.33
N ILE A 253 -1.07 11.46 8.70
CA ILE A 253 -0.56 11.95 7.42
C ILE A 253 -0.23 10.83 6.43
N TYR A 254 -0.27 11.14 5.14
CA TYR A 254 -0.01 10.19 4.06
C TYR A 254 0.71 10.86 2.88
N PHE A 255 1.85 10.30 2.47
CA PHE A 255 2.53 10.72 1.26
C PHE A 255 1.84 10.18 0.01
N VAL A 256 1.31 11.08 -0.82
CA VAL A 256 0.78 10.78 -2.16
C VAL A 256 1.93 10.69 -3.17
N ASP A 257 2.87 11.62 -3.06
CA ASP A 257 4.16 11.60 -3.72
C ASP A 257 5.16 12.46 -2.93
N GLU A 258 6.37 12.63 -3.46
CA GLU A 258 7.43 13.40 -2.80
C GLU A 258 7.10 14.90 -2.62
N ASN A 259 6.15 15.41 -3.40
CA ASN A 259 5.74 16.81 -3.44
C ASN A 259 4.34 17.06 -2.85
N HIS A 260 3.59 16.01 -2.53
CA HIS A 260 2.22 16.10 -2.03
C HIS A 260 1.99 15.19 -0.82
N LEU A 261 1.46 15.79 0.24
CA LEU A 261 1.09 15.14 1.49
C LEU A 261 -0.40 15.31 1.73
N LEU A 262 -1.05 14.30 2.28
CA LEU A 262 -2.38 14.42 2.87
C LEU A 262 -2.25 14.47 4.39
N GLY A 263 -3.08 15.26 5.04
CA GLY A 263 -3.21 15.23 6.49
C GLY A 263 -4.67 15.36 6.93
N ILE A 264 -5.01 14.69 8.02
CA ILE A 264 -6.37 14.76 8.59
C ILE A 264 -6.36 15.80 9.71
N CYS A 265 -7.13 16.86 9.53
CA CYS A 265 -7.26 17.95 10.50
C CYS A 265 -8.62 17.93 11.16
N GLN A 266 -8.66 18.29 12.44
CA GLN A 266 -9.89 18.56 13.19
C GLN A 266 -10.13 20.07 13.29
N ASP A 267 -11.32 20.52 12.92
CA ASP A 267 -11.78 21.84 13.31
C ASP A 267 -12.28 21.79 14.75
N ARG A 268 -11.51 22.36 15.68
CA ARG A 268 -11.83 22.35 17.12
C ARG A 268 -13.12 23.12 17.44
N LYS A 269 -13.54 24.07 16.62
CA LYS A 269 -14.75 24.86 16.85
C LYS A 269 -16.00 24.12 16.39
N ALA A 270 -15.95 23.52 15.20
CA ALA A 270 -17.08 22.81 14.62
C ALA A 270 -17.14 21.32 14.99
N GLY A 271 -16.05 20.75 15.52
CA GLY A 271 -15.89 19.32 15.75
C GLY A 271 -15.87 18.48 14.47
N SER A 272 -15.80 19.13 13.30
CA SER A 272 -15.73 18.49 11.99
C SER A 272 -14.29 18.10 11.64
N TYR A 273 -14.16 17.18 10.70
CA TYR A 273 -12.87 16.74 10.19
C TYR A 273 -12.73 17.10 8.72
N SER A 274 -11.50 17.40 8.32
CA SER A 274 -11.17 17.64 6.92
C SER A 274 -9.89 16.91 6.54
N LEU A 275 -9.85 16.45 5.30
CA LEU A 275 -8.65 15.94 4.67
C LEU A 275 -8.00 17.10 3.92
N ASN A 276 -6.80 17.51 4.33
CA ASN A 276 -6.05 18.56 3.67
C ASN A 276 -5.01 17.95 2.74
N SER A 277 -4.94 18.45 1.51
CA SER A 277 -3.84 18.16 0.58
C SER A 277 -2.85 19.30 0.62
N TYR A 278 -1.63 19.00 1.02
CA TYR A 278 -0.52 19.93 1.13
C TYR A 278 0.45 19.75 -0.04
N ARG A 279 0.96 20.88 -0.54
CA ARG A 279 2.16 20.91 -1.38
C ARG A 279 3.38 21.05 -0.48
N ILE A 280 4.35 20.14 -0.64
CA ILE A 280 5.53 19.98 0.22
C ILE A 280 6.85 19.96 -0.55
N TYR A 281 6.90 20.56 -1.75
CA TYR A 281 8.14 20.72 -2.53
C TYR A 281 9.27 21.34 -1.69
N ASP A 282 8.92 22.41 -0.97
CA ASP A 282 9.72 23.08 0.06
C ASP A 282 9.02 22.83 1.42
N VAL A 283 9.69 22.15 2.34
CA VAL A 283 9.11 21.78 3.65
C VAL A 283 8.86 23.03 4.50
N GLY A 284 9.69 24.06 4.34
CA GLY A 284 9.54 25.36 5.00
C GLY A 284 8.39 26.19 4.46
N LYS A 285 7.95 25.98 3.21
CA LYS A 285 6.85 26.72 2.55
C LYS A 285 5.65 25.85 2.21
N MET A 286 5.33 24.89 3.08
CA MET A 286 4.15 24.05 2.92
C MET A 286 2.85 24.88 2.81
N SER A 287 2.01 24.55 1.85
CA SER A 287 0.72 25.22 1.61
C SER A 287 -0.40 24.22 1.31
N ILE A 288 -1.62 24.52 1.76
CA ILE A 288 -2.82 23.72 1.43
C ILE A 288 -3.23 24.01 -0.02
N VAL A 289 -3.40 22.95 -0.82
CA VAL A 289 -3.87 22.99 -2.22
C VAL A 289 -5.37 22.73 -2.29
N ASN A 290 -5.84 21.75 -1.51
CA ASN A 290 -7.24 21.37 -1.41
C ASN A 290 -7.61 20.97 0.01
N GLN A 291 -8.88 21.18 0.34
CA GLN A 291 -9.49 20.71 1.56
C GLN A 291 -10.75 19.92 1.22
N TYR A 292 -10.82 18.66 1.64
CA TYR A 292 -11.97 17.79 1.43
C TYR A 292 -12.69 17.62 2.77
N GLU A 293 -13.96 18.00 2.81
CA GLU A 293 -14.80 17.81 4.00
C GLU A 293 -15.06 16.31 4.23
N LEU A 294 -14.75 15.79 5.42
CA LEU A 294 -15.06 14.41 5.77
C LEU A 294 -16.54 14.27 6.20
N PRO A 295 -17.12 13.05 6.17
CA PRO A 295 -18.52 12.84 6.51
C PRO A 295 -18.92 13.44 7.85
N ASP A 296 -20.07 14.13 7.90
CA ASP A 296 -20.63 14.67 9.14
C ASP A 296 -20.90 13.58 10.20
N ALA A 297 -21.22 12.36 9.75
CA ALA A 297 -21.41 11.21 10.62
C ALA A 297 -20.14 10.84 11.43
N TRP A 298 -18.97 11.34 11.03
CA TRP A 298 -17.71 11.11 11.72
C TRP A 298 -17.44 12.14 12.83
N LYS A 299 -18.33 13.12 13.03
CA LYS A 299 -18.27 14.00 14.22
C LYS A 299 -18.31 13.14 15.48
N GLY A 300 -17.35 13.37 16.38
CA GLY A 300 -17.18 12.58 17.61
C GLY A 300 -16.33 11.32 17.49
N TYR A 301 -15.90 10.95 16.28
CA TYR A 301 -14.85 9.93 16.12
C TYR A 301 -13.55 10.47 16.72
N SER A 302 -12.76 9.61 17.36
CA SER A 302 -11.57 10.02 18.13
C SER A 302 -10.26 9.46 17.56
N TYR A 303 -10.35 8.65 16.52
CA TYR A 303 -9.18 8.05 15.87
C TYR A 303 -9.34 8.06 14.36
N PHE A 304 -8.30 8.56 13.70
CA PHE A 304 -8.16 8.56 12.25
C PHE A 304 -6.81 8.00 11.88
N ALA A 305 -6.76 7.15 10.85
CA ALA A 305 -5.51 6.65 10.32
C ALA A 305 -5.61 6.37 8.83
N PHE A 306 -4.55 6.69 8.09
CA PHE A 306 -4.38 6.22 6.74
C PHE A 306 -3.85 4.79 6.75
N SER A 307 -4.33 3.99 5.80
CA SER A 307 -3.67 2.74 5.48
C SER A 307 -2.54 3.00 4.49
N THR A 308 -1.32 2.59 4.83
CA THR A 308 -0.21 2.62 3.87
C THR A 308 -0.52 1.66 2.71
N ASN A 309 -0.18 2.10 1.50
CA ASN A 309 -0.31 1.28 0.30
C ASN A 309 1.07 0.80 -0.12
N ALA A 310 1.28 -0.52 -0.01
CA ALA A 310 2.57 -1.19 -0.16
C ALA A 310 3.10 -1.27 -1.61
N SER A 311 2.33 -0.83 -2.60
CA SER A 311 2.79 -0.76 -4.00
C SER A 311 3.70 0.45 -4.26
N PRO A 312 4.35 0.55 -5.43
CA PRO A 312 5.08 1.75 -5.86
C PRO A 312 4.16 2.98 -6.03
N ARG A 313 4.60 4.20 -5.70
CA ARG A 313 3.80 5.45 -5.87
C ARG A 313 4.00 6.12 -7.22
N THR A 314 5.10 5.80 -7.89
CA THR A 314 5.44 6.31 -9.23
C THR A 314 6.11 5.21 -10.06
N ASP A 315 6.15 5.40 -11.38
CA ASP A 315 6.79 4.45 -12.30
C ASP A 315 8.33 4.41 -12.16
N ASN A 316 8.91 5.36 -11.41
CA ASN A 316 10.36 5.44 -11.13
C ASN A 316 10.77 4.72 -9.84
N GLU A 317 9.80 4.34 -9.01
CA GLU A 317 10.02 3.60 -7.76
C GLU A 317 9.95 2.06 -7.83
N PRO A 318 9.60 1.37 -8.94
CA PRO A 318 9.48 -0.08 -8.89
C PRO A 318 10.84 -0.73 -8.67
N SER A 319 10.83 -1.87 -7.99
CA SER A 319 12.01 -2.74 -7.93
C SER A 319 12.51 -3.01 -9.35
N SER A 320 13.77 -2.72 -9.63
CA SER A 320 14.39 -2.90 -10.96
C SER A 320 14.29 -4.33 -11.50
N ASN A 321 13.96 -5.29 -10.64
CA ASN A 321 13.89 -6.71 -10.96
C ASN A 321 12.46 -7.26 -11.00
N ALA A 322 11.43 -6.46 -10.74
CA ALA A 322 10.05 -6.93 -10.84
C ALA A 322 9.65 -7.08 -12.32
N LEU A 323 8.96 -8.18 -12.66
CA LEU A 323 8.44 -8.44 -14.00
C LEU A 323 7.19 -7.59 -14.33
N PHE A 324 6.40 -7.26 -13.33
CA PHE A 324 5.25 -6.36 -13.39
C PHE A 324 4.94 -5.84 -11.99
N TYR A 325 4.18 -4.76 -11.85
CA TYR A 325 3.81 -4.14 -10.57
C TYR A 325 2.45 -3.44 -10.64
N ALA A 326 1.81 -3.17 -9.50
CA ALA A 326 0.54 -2.44 -9.50
C ALA A 326 0.73 -1.03 -10.08
N ALA A 327 -0.12 -0.64 -11.02
CA ALA A 327 0.01 0.64 -11.68
C ALA A 327 -0.27 1.79 -10.67
N PRO A 328 0.61 2.80 -10.56
CA PRO A 328 0.43 3.88 -9.60
C PRO A 328 -0.90 4.64 -9.75
N GLU A 329 -1.44 4.74 -10.95
CA GLU A 329 -2.70 5.43 -11.24
C GLU A 329 -3.97 4.71 -10.70
N VAL A 330 -3.89 3.41 -10.41
CA VAL A 330 -5.02 2.62 -9.88
C VAL A 330 -4.92 2.38 -8.37
N ARG A 331 -3.90 2.94 -7.71
CA ARG A 331 -3.71 2.81 -6.26
C ARG A 331 -4.93 3.29 -5.48
N MET A 332 -5.23 2.57 -4.41
CA MET A 332 -6.26 2.94 -3.45
C MET A 332 -5.65 3.70 -2.27
N LEU A 333 -6.36 4.73 -1.85
CA LEU A 333 -6.23 5.38 -0.57
C LEU A 333 -7.34 4.85 0.35
N SER A 334 -7.01 4.60 1.61
CA SER A 334 -7.98 4.25 2.64
C SER A 334 -7.80 5.08 3.89
N ILE A 335 -8.90 5.56 4.45
CA ILE A 335 -8.97 6.25 5.73
C ILE A 335 -9.82 5.42 6.68
N THR A 336 -9.26 5.10 7.83
CA THR A 336 -9.97 4.46 8.94
C THR A 336 -10.43 5.54 9.90
N ALA A 337 -11.72 5.53 10.25
CA ALA A 337 -12.30 6.35 11.29
C ALA A 337 -12.86 5.42 12.38
N LYS A 338 -12.49 5.65 13.66
CA LYS A 338 -13.02 4.89 14.81
C LYS A 338 -13.46 5.78 15.98
N ILE A 339 -14.45 5.32 16.72
CA ILE A 339 -14.76 5.80 18.07
C ILE A 339 -14.00 4.93 19.08
N ARG A 340 -13.25 5.54 19.99
CA ARG A 340 -12.64 4.84 21.14
C ARG A 340 -13.65 4.74 22.29
N PRO A 341 -13.71 3.59 23.01
CA PRO A 341 -12.89 2.38 22.87
C PRO A 341 -13.26 1.54 21.63
N GLU A 342 -12.29 0.75 21.13
CA GLU A 342 -12.19 0.14 19.78
C GLU A 342 -13.39 -0.71 19.28
N HIS A 343 -14.44 -0.89 20.07
CA HIS A 343 -15.49 -1.89 19.85
C HIS A 343 -16.85 -1.33 19.40
N THR A 344 -16.95 -0.03 19.11
CA THR A 344 -18.28 0.63 18.96
C THR A 344 -18.63 1.03 17.54
N ALA A 345 -17.76 1.75 16.85
CA ALA A 345 -17.96 2.12 15.44
C ALA A 345 -16.62 2.23 14.72
N CYS A 346 -16.53 1.58 13.57
CA CYS A 346 -15.39 1.65 12.67
C CYS A 346 -15.89 1.73 11.24
N GLU A 347 -15.48 2.78 10.54
CA GLU A 347 -15.78 2.96 9.13
C GLU A 347 -14.51 3.16 8.33
N TRP A 348 -14.52 2.64 7.11
CA TRP A 348 -13.43 2.82 6.15
C TRP A 348 -13.92 3.60 4.94
N LEU A 349 -13.20 4.65 4.58
CA LEU A 349 -13.39 5.36 3.33
C LEU A 349 -12.29 4.96 2.36
N PHE A 350 -12.70 4.51 1.18
CA PHE A 350 -11.82 4.16 0.07
C PHE A 350 -12.02 5.14 -1.09
N VAL A 351 -10.91 5.55 -1.71
CA VAL A 351 -10.92 6.40 -2.92
C VAL A 351 -9.67 6.10 -3.74
N ARG A 352 -9.73 6.35 -5.06
CA ARG A 352 -8.52 6.34 -5.89
C ARG A 352 -7.53 7.40 -5.41
N GLU A 353 -6.28 7.02 -5.23
CA GLU A 353 -5.22 7.96 -4.88
C GLU A 353 -5.02 9.02 -5.98
N SER A 354 -5.20 8.64 -7.25
CA SER A 354 -5.12 9.57 -8.39
C SER A 354 -6.15 10.71 -8.33
N PHE A 355 -7.29 10.53 -7.65
CA PHE A 355 -8.29 11.59 -7.45
C PHE A 355 -7.75 12.73 -6.59
N VAL A 356 -7.03 12.40 -5.51
CA VAL A 356 -6.45 13.38 -4.59
C VAL A 356 -5.10 13.91 -5.06
N LYS A 357 -4.37 13.13 -5.89
CA LYS A 357 -3.07 13.51 -6.47
C LYS A 357 -3.19 14.59 -7.55
N TYR A 358 -4.16 14.46 -8.44
CA TYR A 358 -4.39 15.39 -9.55
C TYR A 358 -5.77 16.02 -9.44
N PRO A 359 -5.99 16.87 -8.42
CA PRO A 359 -7.30 17.41 -8.16
C PRO A 359 -7.70 18.33 -9.31
N SER A 360 -8.81 17.99 -9.96
CA SER A 360 -9.37 18.79 -11.08
C SER A 360 -9.85 20.18 -10.64
N ARG A 361 -10.11 20.35 -9.35
CA ARG A 361 -10.53 21.60 -8.72
C ARG A 361 -9.58 21.93 -7.57
N LYS A 362 -9.39 23.23 -7.32
CA LYS A 362 -8.61 23.75 -6.20
C LYS A 362 -9.56 24.33 -5.14
N GLY A 363 -9.17 24.27 -3.87
CA GLY A 363 -9.91 24.85 -2.76
C GLY A 363 -10.71 23.84 -1.94
N PHE A 364 -11.85 24.27 -1.43
CA PHE A 364 -12.72 23.47 -0.56
C PHE A 364 -13.67 22.59 -1.38
N LEU A 365 -13.76 21.31 -1.02
CA LEU A 365 -14.61 20.30 -1.65
C LEU A 365 -15.56 19.72 -0.60
N PRO A 366 -16.86 20.09 -0.65
CA PRO A 366 -17.83 19.61 0.33
C PRO A 366 -18.10 18.11 0.15
N TRP A 367 -18.46 17.43 1.24
CA TRP A 367 -18.70 15.99 1.25
C TRP A 367 -19.75 15.59 0.21
N SER A 368 -20.81 16.40 0.04
CA SER A 368 -21.87 16.20 -0.96
C SER A 368 -21.36 16.07 -2.40
N TYR A 369 -20.19 16.64 -2.71
CA TYR A 369 -19.56 16.54 -4.02
C TYR A 369 -18.61 15.36 -4.11
N TRP A 370 -17.56 15.32 -3.27
CA TRP A 370 -16.47 14.35 -3.48
C TRP A 370 -16.83 12.94 -2.99
N SER A 371 -17.85 12.77 -2.15
CA SER A 371 -18.44 11.47 -1.82
C SER A 371 -18.92 10.68 -3.04
N THR A 372 -19.22 11.35 -4.16
CA THR A 372 -19.56 10.68 -5.41
C THR A 372 -18.40 9.85 -5.98
N PHE A 373 -17.15 10.09 -5.56
CA PHE A 373 -15.96 9.33 -5.95
C PHE A 373 -15.49 8.33 -4.88
N CYS A 374 -16.09 8.37 -3.69
CA CYS A 374 -15.69 7.56 -2.54
C CYS A 374 -16.55 6.30 -2.40
N MET A 375 -16.01 5.34 -1.66
CA MET A 375 -16.75 4.19 -1.16
C MET A 375 -16.56 4.12 0.36
N VAL A 376 -17.64 3.93 1.10
CA VAL A 376 -17.61 3.82 2.57
C VAL A 376 -18.12 2.44 2.98
N LYS A 377 -17.32 1.76 3.78
CA LYS A 377 -17.63 0.46 4.35
C LYS A 377 -17.80 0.59 5.86
N ASP A 378 -18.95 0.19 6.36
CA ASP A 378 -19.22 0.08 7.80
C ASP A 378 -18.86 -1.32 8.29
N LEU A 379 -18.10 -1.36 9.38
CA LEU A 379 -17.62 -2.59 9.96
C LEU A 379 -18.39 -3.05 11.20
N ARG A 380 -19.42 -2.33 11.63
CA ARG A 380 -20.24 -2.71 12.80
C ARG A 380 -20.87 -4.10 12.67
N LYS A 381 -21.03 -4.61 11.45
CA LYS A 381 -21.55 -5.96 11.17
C LYS A 381 -20.53 -7.08 11.38
N TYR A 382 -19.24 -6.75 11.45
CA TYR A 382 -18.16 -7.71 11.68
C TYR A 382 -17.89 -7.82 13.18
N GLY A 383 -17.21 -8.89 13.61
CA GLY A 383 -16.83 -9.07 15.00
C GLY A 383 -16.01 -7.90 15.59
N PRO A 384 -15.92 -7.78 16.92
CA PRO A 384 -15.32 -6.63 17.60
C PRO A 384 -13.79 -6.48 17.40
N TYR A 385 -13.13 -7.46 16.77
CA TYR A 385 -11.69 -7.49 16.59
C TYR A 385 -11.35 -7.58 15.10
N ILE A 386 -11.19 -6.42 14.47
CA ILE A 386 -10.80 -6.30 13.07
C ILE A 386 -9.41 -5.68 13.00
N ARG A 387 -8.50 -6.32 12.27
CA ARG A 387 -7.20 -5.74 11.89
C ARG A 387 -7.22 -5.37 10.42
N GLY A 388 -6.87 -4.13 10.11
CA GLY A 388 -6.93 -3.57 8.76
C GLY A 388 -7.65 -2.21 8.70
N PRO A 389 -7.85 -1.68 7.48
CA PRO A 389 -7.51 -2.31 6.21
C PRO A 389 -6.03 -2.09 5.89
N LEU A 390 -5.40 -3.04 5.21
CA LEU A 390 -4.07 -2.90 4.67
C LEU A 390 -4.15 -2.90 3.15
N ILE A 391 -3.42 -2.00 2.48
CA ILE A 391 -3.58 -1.78 1.05
C ILE A 391 -2.33 -2.24 0.30
N ALA A 392 -2.53 -2.94 -0.82
CA ALA A 392 -1.50 -3.21 -1.81
C ALA A 392 -2.07 -2.96 -3.20
N GLY A 393 -1.65 -1.86 -3.83
CA GLY A 393 -2.09 -1.45 -5.15
C GLY A 393 -3.57 -1.07 -5.14
N SER A 394 -4.37 -1.83 -5.90
CA SER A 394 -5.82 -1.70 -5.98
C SER A 394 -6.56 -2.71 -5.08
N ARG A 395 -5.90 -3.33 -4.10
CA ARG A 395 -6.53 -4.30 -3.20
C ARG A 395 -6.42 -3.88 -1.75
N ALA A 396 -7.46 -4.18 -0.98
CA ALA A 396 -7.47 -4.02 0.48
C ALA A 396 -7.64 -5.38 1.16
N PHE A 397 -6.97 -5.56 2.30
CA PHE A 397 -7.01 -6.77 3.09
C PHE A 397 -7.35 -6.44 4.53
N PHE A 398 -8.15 -7.30 5.16
CA PHE A 398 -8.42 -7.21 6.58
C PHE A 398 -8.74 -8.57 7.15
N ILE A 399 -8.63 -8.71 8.46
CA ILE A 399 -8.94 -9.96 9.14
C ILE A 399 -9.90 -9.71 10.31
N GLU A 400 -10.96 -10.51 10.33
CA GLU A 400 -11.88 -10.67 11.45
C GLU A 400 -11.32 -11.74 12.37
N VAL A 401 -11.00 -11.37 13.62
CA VAL A 401 -10.40 -12.27 14.61
C VAL A 401 -11.48 -12.76 15.56
N ASP A 402 -11.78 -14.06 15.52
CA ASP A 402 -12.68 -14.69 16.49
C ASP A 402 -11.90 -15.08 17.76
N ARG A 403 -12.14 -14.34 18.85
CA ARG A 403 -11.57 -14.63 20.18
C ARG A 403 -12.43 -15.55 21.04
N VAL A 404 -13.69 -15.79 20.67
CA VAL A 404 -14.69 -16.44 21.54
C VAL A 404 -14.87 -17.93 21.19
N ASN A 405 -14.79 -18.31 19.91
CA ASN A 405 -15.11 -19.69 19.47
C ASN A 405 -13.90 -20.52 19.00
N GLY A 406 -12.71 -20.33 19.58
CA GLY A 406 -11.58 -21.23 19.34
C GLY A 406 -10.84 -21.03 18.00
N GLY A 407 -10.60 -19.78 17.59
CA GLY A 407 -9.42 -19.45 16.78
C GLY A 407 -9.55 -19.51 15.24
N ARG A 408 -10.76 -19.55 14.68
CA ARG A 408 -10.94 -19.38 13.22
C ARG A 408 -11.12 -17.91 12.88
N SER A 409 -10.01 -17.27 12.50
CA SER A 409 -10.05 -15.92 11.94
C SER A 409 -10.50 -15.98 10.48
N ARG A 410 -11.14 -14.93 9.99
CA ARG A 410 -11.56 -14.82 8.58
C ARG A 410 -10.77 -13.72 7.90
N LEU A 411 -9.94 -14.09 6.94
CA LEU A 411 -9.24 -13.15 6.07
C LEU A 411 -10.17 -12.72 4.95
N HIS A 412 -10.21 -11.42 4.70
CA HIS A 412 -10.97 -10.81 3.62
C HIS A 412 -10.02 -10.08 2.67
N ALA A 413 -10.33 -10.16 1.38
CA ALA A 413 -9.76 -9.33 0.33
C ALA A 413 -10.88 -8.55 -0.36
N ILE A 414 -10.60 -7.29 -0.65
CA ILE A 414 -11.44 -6.39 -1.46
C ILE A 414 -10.60 -6.01 -2.67
N ASP A 415 -11.04 -6.41 -3.86
CA ASP A 415 -10.40 -6.05 -5.12
C ASP A 415 -11.12 -4.85 -5.75
N PHE A 416 -10.36 -3.78 -6.01
CA PHE A 416 -10.78 -2.58 -6.72
C PHE A 416 -10.17 -2.52 -8.13
N SER A 417 -10.01 -3.65 -8.81
CA SER A 417 -9.46 -3.71 -10.17
C SER A 417 -10.23 -2.76 -11.12
N PRO A 418 -9.54 -2.05 -12.04
CA PRO A 418 -10.14 -1.06 -12.94
C PRO A 418 -11.15 -1.65 -13.93
N PHE A 419 -10.98 -2.91 -14.28
CA PHE A 419 -11.78 -3.59 -15.28
C PHE A 419 -12.24 -4.95 -14.75
N PRO A 420 -13.12 -4.97 -13.74
CA PRO A 420 -13.56 -6.22 -13.12
C PRO A 420 -14.31 -7.09 -14.13
N ASP A 421 -14.10 -8.40 -14.04
CA ASP A 421 -14.96 -9.36 -14.74
C ASP A 421 -16.39 -9.20 -14.19
N SER A 422 -17.40 -9.15 -15.07
CA SER A 422 -18.77 -8.69 -14.78
C SER A 422 -19.58 -9.53 -13.78
N TYR A 423 -18.93 -10.47 -13.08
CA TYR A 423 -19.56 -11.52 -12.27
C TYR A 423 -19.48 -11.31 -10.75
N SER A 424 -18.72 -10.33 -10.24
CA SER A 424 -18.64 -10.09 -8.78
C SER A 424 -19.62 -9.01 -8.33
N LYS A 425 -20.86 -9.40 -8.00
CA LYS A 425 -21.85 -8.51 -7.37
C LYS A 425 -22.12 -8.96 -5.94
N SER A 426 -21.25 -8.55 -5.01
CA SER A 426 -21.62 -8.52 -3.59
C SER A 426 -21.36 -7.13 -3.04
N THR A 427 -22.43 -6.34 -2.92
CA THR A 427 -22.42 -4.99 -2.36
C THR A 427 -23.06 -4.91 -0.96
N GLN A 428 -23.52 -6.04 -0.39
CA GLN A 428 -24.37 -6.07 0.81
C GLN A 428 -23.73 -5.49 2.09
N SER A 429 -22.41 -5.27 2.08
CA SER A 429 -21.63 -4.76 3.21
C SER A 429 -21.16 -3.30 3.04
N TRP A 430 -21.55 -2.60 1.97
CA TRP A 430 -21.13 -1.23 1.70
C TRP A 430 -22.22 -0.23 2.10
N THR A 431 -21.84 0.77 2.91
CA THR A 431 -22.74 1.84 3.36
C THR A 431 -22.95 2.86 2.26
N TRP A 432 -21.89 3.14 1.50
CA TRP A 432 -21.92 4.11 0.43
C TRP A 432 -21.01 3.68 -0.71
N ILE A 433 -21.52 3.73 -1.94
CA ILE A 433 -20.69 3.65 -3.15
C ILE A 433 -21.13 4.85 -4.00
N GLY A 434 -20.23 5.82 -4.14
CA GLY A 434 -20.50 7.02 -4.93
C GLY A 434 -20.78 6.68 -6.41
N SER A 435 -21.66 7.43 -7.05
CA SER A 435 -22.07 7.20 -8.45
C SER A 435 -20.94 7.34 -9.48
N ARG A 436 -19.84 7.99 -9.10
CA ARG A 436 -18.60 8.17 -9.88
C ARG A 436 -17.43 7.39 -9.29
N ALA A 437 -17.68 6.51 -8.32
CA ALA A 437 -16.69 5.54 -7.87
C ALA A 437 -16.33 4.67 -9.08
N SER A 438 -15.14 4.89 -9.62
CA SER A 438 -14.66 4.29 -10.87
C SER A 438 -14.35 2.79 -10.76
N PHE A 439 -14.71 2.14 -9.66
CA PHE A 439 -14.50 0.72 -9.38
C PHE A 439 -15.74 0.14 -8.70
N THR A 440 -15.96 -1.15 -8.89
CA THR A 440 -16.91 -1.92 -8.10
C THR A 440 -16.12 -2.87 -7.21
N PRO A 441 -16.21 -2.77 -5.87
CA PRO A 441 -15.45 -3.63 -4.99
C PRO A 441 -15.91 -5.08 -5.13
N ALA A 442 -14.95 -5.98 -5.31
CA ALA A 442 -15.19 -7.43 -5.31
C ALA A 442 -14.63 -8.01 -4.01
N GLU A 443 -15.49 -8.50 -3.12
CA GLU A 443 -15.07 -9.07 -1.84
C GLU A 443 -14.98 -10.59 -1.89
N THR A 444 -13.88 -11.12 -1.38
CA THR A 444 -13.70 -12.55 -1.12
C THR A 444 -13.18 -12.78 0.28
N SER A 445 -13.46 -13.96 0.83
CA SER A 445 -13.04 -14.30 2.18
C SER A 445 -12.61 -15.76 2.28
N ARG A 446 -11.63 -16.00 3.15
CA ARG A 446 -11.12 -17.34 3.45
C ARG A 446 -10.91 -17.46 4.96
N SER A 447 -11.40 -18.56 5.54
CA SER A 447 -11.10 -18.90 6.94
C SER A 447 -9.64 -19.32 7.07
N ILE A 448 -8.97 -18.81 8.10
CA ILE A 448 -7.58 -19.12 8.45
C ILE A 448 -7.57 -19.58 9.91
N ALA A 449 -6.90 -20.70 10.16
CA ALA A 449 -6.62 -21.18 11.51
C ALA A 449 -5.18 -20.79 11.87
N PHE A 450 -5.00 -20.22 13.06
CA PHE A 450 -3.69 -19.92 13.63
C PHE A 450 -3.22 -20.96 14.65
N GLU A 451 -3.84 -22.14 14.66
CA GLU A 451 -3.40 -23.29 15.49
C GLU A 451 -3.24 -22.98 16.98
N GLY A 452 -4.07 -22.08 17.51
CA GLY A 452 -4.03 -21.64 18.92
C GLY A 452 -3.20 -20.38 19.17
N LEU A 453 -2.45 -19.90 18.18
CA LEU A 453 -1.68 -18.67 18.28
C LEU A 453 -2.57 -17.42 18.16
N ILE A 454 -2.19 -16.37 18.89
CA ILE A 454 -2.84 -15.07 18.93
C ILE A 454 -2.22 -14.17 17.86
N LEU A 455 -3.05 -13.61 16.99
CA LEU A 455 -2.60 -12.61 16.02
C LEU A 455 -2.28 -11.27 16.69
N GLN A 456 -0.99 -10.93 16.76
CA GLN A 456 -0.52 -9.64 17.26
C GLN A 456 -0.56 -8.57 16.17
N GLN A 457 0.04 -8.87 15.01
CA GLN A 457 0.14 -7.94 13.89
C GLN A 457 -0.10 -8.62 12.54
N PHE A 458 -0.65 -7.85 11.60
CA PHE A 458 -0.91 -8.25 10.23
C PHE A 458 -0.23 -7.25 9.28
N SER A 459 0.37 -7.72 8.20
CA SER A 459 1.04 -6.87 7.20
C SER A 459 0.86 -7.44 5.79
N VAL A 460 0.90 -6.57 4.77
CA VAL A 460 0.74 -6.95 3.37
C VAL A 460 1.80 -6.28 2.50
N THR A 461 2.22 -7.00 1.48
CA THR A 461 2.98 -6.48 0.34
C THR A 461 2.28 -6.89 -0.96
N GLU A 462 2.78 -6.48 -2.11
CA GLU A 462 2.21 -6.89 -3.40
C GLU A 462 2.20 -8.41 -3.65
N ASP A 463 3.06 -9.17 -2.97
CA ASP A 463 3.27 -10.61 -3.17
C ASP A 463 2.99 -11.46 -1.93
N ASN A 464 2.87 -10.84 -0.75
CA ASN A 464 2.83 -11.57 0.51
C ASN A 464 1.77 -11.05 1.49
N LEU A 465 1.19 -11.97 2.25
CA LEU A 465 0.53 -11.71 3.52
C LEU A 465 1.43 -12.19 4.66
N ILE A 466 1.61 -11.36 5.67
CA ILE A 466 2.48 -11.64 6.82
C ILE A 466 1.66 -11.54 8.10
N PHE A 467 1.69 -12.60 8.90
CA PHE A 467 1.03 -12.68 10.19
C PHE A 467 2.09 -12.85 11.28
N PHE A 468 2.07 -11.96 12.27
CA PHE A 468 2.89 -12.06 13.48
C PHE A 468 2.01 -12.65 14.59
N LEU A 469 2.35 -13.85 15.01
CA LEU A 469 1.56 -14.73 15.87
C LEU A 469 2.33 -15.00 17.15
N ASP A 470 1.63 -14.99 18.28
CA ASP A 470 2.19 -15.16 19.62
C ASP A 470 1.39 -16.23 20.35
N ASP A 471 2.05 -17.16 21.01
CA ASP A 471 1.38 -18.21 21.80
C ASP A 471 1.07 -17.77 23.24
N GLY A 472 1.56 -16.60 23.67
CA GLY A 472 1.36 -16.04 25.01
C GLY A 472 2.09 -16.79 26.13
N HIS A 473 2.90 -17.80 25.80
CA HIS A 473 3.53 -18.70 26.77
C HIS A 473 5.02 -18.91 26.52
N THR A 474 5.50 -18.77 25.29
CA THR A 474 6.91 -18.88 24.93
C THR A 474 7.52 -17.50 24.77
N ASP A 475 8.84 -17.44 24.94
CA ASP A 475 9.63 -16.25 24.62
C ASP A 475 9.84 -16.10 23.09
N THR A 476 8.88 -16.55 22.26
CA THR A 476 8.99 -16.53 20.81
C THR A 476 7.71 -16.08 20.13
N MET A 477 7.85 -15.21 19.13
CA MET A 477 6.79 -14.81 18.21
C MET A 477 7.05 -15.45 16.84
N ILE A 478 6.02 -15.93 16.16
CA ILE A 478 6.11 -16.56 14.84
C ILE A 478 5.64 -15.58 13.77
N ALA A 479 6.50 -15.27 12.80
CA ALA A 479 6.13 -14.58 11.57
C ALA A 479 5.83 -15.58 10.45
N LYS A 480 4.54 -15.76 10.12
CA LYS A 480 4.07 -16.63 9.02
C LYS A 480 3.87 -15.81 7.75
N VAL A 481 4.61 -16.16 6.69
CA VAL A 481 4.62 -15.48 5.39
C VAL A 481 3.93 -16.36 4.36
N MET A 482 2.85 -15.87 3.77
CA MET A 482 2.11 -16.52 2.69
C MET A 482 2.39 -15.79 1.37
N THR A 483 2.99 -16.48 0.40
CA THR A 483 3.40 -15.91 -0.89
C THR A 483 2.47 -16.34 -2.02
N PHE A 484 2.09 -15.40 -2.87
CA PHE A 484 1.07 -15.58 -3.91
C PHE A 484 1.66 -15.53 -5.32
N GLY A 485 0.98 -16.21 -6.25
CA GLY A 485 1.20 -16.06 -7.69
C GLY A 485 2.38 -16.84 -8.24
N ALA A 486 2.93 -17.82 -7.52
CA ALA A 486 3.95 -18.70 -8.10
C ALA A 486 3.26 -19.73 -9.03
N PRO A 487 3.82 -20.02 -10.22
CA PRO A 487 3.30 -21.12 -11.02
C PRO A 487 3.50 -22.45 -10.26
N PRO A 488 2.56 -23.41 -10.38
CA PRO A 488 2.68 -24.70 -9.70
C PRO A 488 3.98 -25.37 -10.12
N ILE A 489 4.78 -25.80 -9.13
CA ILE A 489 6.00 -26.56 -9.37
C ILE A 489 5.59 -27.84 -10.09
N ARG A 490 5.90 -27.95 -11.39
CA ARG A 490 5.86 -29.24 -12.07
C ARG A 490 6.93 -30.08 -11.40
N ARG A 491 6.55 -31.03 -10.55
CA ARG A 491 7.47 -32.09 -10.11
C ARG A 491 8.03 -32.70 -11.39
N ALA A 492 9.35 -32.61 -11.57
CA ALA A 492 10.01 -33.39 -12.61
C ALA A 492 9.66 -34.86 -12.32
N VAL A 493 8.98 -35.49 -13.26
CA VAL A 493 8.71 -36.93 -13.24
C VAL A 493 9.94 -37.64 -13.76
#